data_AF-A0A915NUF2-F1
#
_entry.id   AF-A0A915NUF2-F1
#
_cell.length_a   1.000
_cell.length_b   1.000
_cell.length_c   1.000
_cell.angle_alpha   90.00
_cell.angle_beta   90.00
_cell.angle_gamma   90.00
#
_symmetry.space_group_name_H-M   'P 1'
#
loop_
_entity.id
_entity.type
_entity.pdbx_description
1 polymer ?
#
loop_
_entity_poly.entity_id
_entity_poly.type
_entity_poly.pdbx_seq_one_letter_code
_entity_poly.pdbx_strand_id
1 'polypeptide(L)'
;MPCIESYVRVDLRTVSFSVPPQEILTRDSVTVSVDAVVYYRIMNATVRLGIKTLAEILSDRDSIALTMQTLLDEATDSWGIKVERVEIKDVRLPLQLQRAMAAEAEATREARAKVIAAEGEQRASNSLKEAATMLADSPAALQLRFLQTLNSVAAEKNSTIIVIFKIKNFKFFKFLIF
;
A
#
# COMPACT_ATOMS: atom_id res chain seq x y z
N MET A 1 63.70 14.26 -18.28
CA MET A 1 62.67 15.28 -17.99
C MET A 1 61.84 14.78 -16.82
N PRO A 2 61.64 15.57 -15.75
CA PRO A 2 60.80 15.13 -14.65
C PRO A 2 59.35 15.10 -15.15
N CYS A 3 58.70 13.95 -14.97
CA CYS A 3 57.28 13.79 -15.22
C CYS A 3 56.54 14.74 -14.27
N ILE A 4 55.77 15.68 -14.83
CA ILE A 4 54.89 16.56 -14.06
C ILE A 4 53.92 15.66 -13.30
N GLU A 5 54.11 15.58 -11.98
CA GLU A 5 53.21 14.88 -11.08
C GLU A 5 52.01 15.80 -10.87
N SER A 6 50.89 15.47 -11.52
CA SER A 6 49.65 16.22 -11.38
C SER A 6 49.04 15.93 -10.00
N TYR A 7 49.00 16.93 -9.12
CA TYR A 7 48.25 16.83 -7.87
C TYR A 7 46.75 16.99 -8.17
N VAL A 8 46.00 15.90 -8.03
CA VAL A 8 44.54 15.90 -8.12
C VAL A 8 43.99 15.88 -6.69
N ARG A 9 43.29 16.93 -6.27
CA ARG A 9 42.53 16.92 -5.00
C ARG A 9 41.36 15.97 -5.14
N VAL A 10 41.43 14.84 -4.46
CA VAL A 10 40.37 13.84 -4.43
C VAL A 10 39.41 14.16 -3.29
N ASP A 11 38.13 14.34 -3.61
CA ASP A 11 37.07 14.52 -2.61
C ASP A 11 36.70 13.16 -1.99
N LEU A 12 36.60 13.11 -0.66
CA LEU A 12 36.29 11.91 0.13
C LEU A 12 34.79 11.78 0.46
N ARG A 13 33.97 12.72 -0.02
CA ARG A 13 32.51 12.70 0.11
C ARG A 13 31.89 11.66 -0.81
N THR A 14 30.65 11.28 -0.51
CA THR A 14 29.84 10.41 -1.35
C THR A 14 29.56 11.08 -2.70
N VAL A 15 29.96 10.43 -3.78
CA VAL A 15 29.71 10.85 -5.16
C VAL A 15 28.74 9.86 -5.79
N SER A 16 27.84 10.36 -6.64
CA SER A 16 26.92 9.53 -7.40
C SER A 16 27.46 9.27 -8.82
N PHE A 17 27.33 8.03 -9.26
CA PHE A 17 27.59 7.62 -10.64
C PHE A 17 26.32 7.02 -11.25
N SER A 18 25.90 7.54 -12.40
CA SER A 18 24.76 7.01 -13.13
C SER A 18 25.20 5.87 -14.05
N VAL A 19 24.65 4.68 -13.81
CA VAL A 19 24.82 3.52 -14.68
C VAL A 19 23.94 3.73 -15.92
N PRO A 20 24.47 3.62 -17.14
CA PRO A 20 23.67 3.77 -18.35
C PRO A 20 22.56 2.71 -18.40
N PRO A 21 21.39 3.01 -18.99
CA PRO A 21 20.28 2.07 -19.08
C PRO A 21 20.68 0.78 -19.81
N GLN A 22 20.32 -0.37 -19.24
CA GLN A 22 20.56 -1.69 -19.84
C GLN A 22 19.22 -2.37 -20.16
N GLU A 23 19.11 -2.98 -21.34
CA GLU A 23 17.97 -3.81 -21.72
C GLU A 23 18.19 -5.26 -21.27
N ILE A 24 17.28 -5.76 -20.42
CA ILE A 24 17.36 -7.09 -19.82
C ILE A 24 16.09 -7.86 -20.20
N LEU A 25 16.24 -9.15 -20.48
CA LEU A 25 15.11 -10.08 -20.64
C LEU A 25 14.79 -10.72 -19.27
N THR A 26 13.58 -10.52 -18.77
CA THR A 26 13.12 -11.17 -17.53
C THR A 26 12.75 -12.64 -17.77
N ARG A 27 12.52 -13.39 -16.68
CA ARG A 27 12.10 -14.80 -16.74
C ARG A 27 10.82 -15.03 -17.54
N ASP A 28 9.95 -14.03 -17.57
CA ASP A 28 8.67 -14.08 -18.29
C ASP A 28 8.83 -13.67 -19.76
N SER A 29 10.07 -13.64 -20.28
CA SER A 29 10.39 -13.26 -21.66
C SER A 29 9.98 -11.83 -22.01
N VAL A 30 9.99 -10.93 -21.03
CA VAL A 30 9.69 -9.49 -21.21
C VAL A 30 11.00 -8.70 -21.25
N THR A 31 11.14 -7.84 -22.25
CA THR A 31 12.24 -6.89 -22.34
C THR A 31 11.98 -5.69 -21.43
N VAL A 32 12.96 -5.35 -20.60
CA VAL A 32 12.86 -4.29 -19.60
C VAL A 32 14.13 -3.47 -19.61
N SER A 33 14.03 -2.14 -19.69
CA SER A 33 15.19 -1.28 -19.54
C SER A 33 15.34 -0.84 -18.09
N VAL A 34 16.51 -1.06 -17.49
CA VAL A 34 16.82 -0.71 -16.10
C VAL A 34 17.97 0.29 -16.07
N ASP A 35 17.80 1.40 -15.36
CA ASP A 35 18.88 2.32 -15.01
C ASP A 35 19.06 2.44 -13.49
N ALA A 36 20.28 2.74 -13.06
CA ALA A 36 20.66 2.76 -11.65
C ALA A 36 21.65 3.88 -11.34
N VAL A 37 21.68 4.31 -10.09
CA VAL A 37 22.64 5.26 -9.56
C VAL A 37 23.39 4.62 -8.40
N VAL A 38 24.71 4.63 -8.49
CA VAL A 38 25.61 4.09 -7.46
C VAL A 38 26.17 5.25 -6.66
N TYR A 39 26.00 5.22 -5.35
CA TYR A 39 26.61 6.17 -4.42
C TYR A 39 27.83 5.51 -3.81
N TYR A 40 29.00 6.10 -4.06
CA TYR A 40 30.27 5.57 -3.57
C TYR A 40 31.13 6.68 -2.97
N ARG A 41 32.08 6.31 -2.15
CA ARG A 41 33.12 7.21 -1.65
C ARG A 41 34.50 6.60 -1.82
N ILE A 42 35.49 7.45 -2.04
CA ILE A 42 36.88 7.00 -2.12
C ILE A 42 37.39 6.80 -0.69
N MET A 43 37.88 5.59 -0.40
CA MET A 43 38.59 5.26 0.82
C MET A 43 40.08 5.12 0.48
N ASN A 44 40.92 5.93 1.11
CA ASN A 44 42.36 5.81 0.92
C ASN A 44 42.81 4.41 1.41
N ALA A 45 43.55 3.68 0.57
CA ALA A 45 43.87 2.25 0.74
C ALA A 45 44.69 1.93 2.02
N THR A 46 45.08 2.94 2.79
CA THR A 46 45.94 2.84 3.97
C THR A 46 45.19 2.73 5.30
N VAL A 47 43.87 3.00 5.36
CA VAL A 47 43.12 2.94 6.63
C VAL A 47 42.01 1.91 6.52
N ARG A 48 42.39 0.65 6.74
CA ARG A 48 41.46 -0.45 6.99
C ARG A 48 41.34 -0.66 8.50
N LEU A 49 40.39 0.01 9.14
CA LEU A 49 39.92 -0.30 10.51
C LEU A 49 38.55 0.37 10.74
N GLY A 50 37.53 -0.44 11.08
CA GLY A 50 36.50 0.02 12.01
C GLY A 50 35.04 0.05 11.54
N ILE A 51 34.34 -1.05 11.85
CA ILE A 51 32.96 -1.15 12.35
C ILE A 51 31.81 -0.74 11.40
N LYS A 52 30.95 -1.70 11.07
CA LYS A 52 29.49 -1.60 11.27
C LYS A 52 28.85 -2.97 11.43
N THR A 53 28.07 -3.09 12.50
CA THR A 53 27.34 -4.24 13.00
C THR A 53 26.08 -4.53 12.20
N LEU A 54 25.67 -5.80 12.20
CA LEU A 54 24.52 -6.42 11.52
C LEU A 54 23.14 -5.92 12.00
N ALA A 55 22.87 -4.63 11.90
CA ALA A 55 21.55 -4.07 12.17
C ALA A 55 21.29 -2.94 11.18
N GLU A 56 20.64 -3.25 10.05
CA GLU A 56 19.86 -2.37 9.17
C GLU A 56 19.80 -2.97 7.76
N ILE A 57 19.23 -4.16 7.63
CA ILE A 57 18.77 -4.65 6.32
C ILE A 57 17.43 -5.33 6.52
N LEU A 58 16.34 -4.58 6.30
CA LEU A 58 14.99 -5.06 6.00
C LEU A 58 14.27 -3.88 5.30
N SER A 59 13.87 -4.00 4.03
CA SER A 59 12.52 -4.44 3.65
C SER A 59 12.33 -4.42 2.12
N ASP A 60 11.49 -5.32 1.61
CA ASP A 60 11.17 -5.59 0.20
C ASP A 60 11.03 -4.37 -0.75
N ARG A 61 12.16 -3.86 -1.23
CA ARG A 61 12.60 -3.67 -2.64
C ARG A 61 14.14 -3.80 -2.74
N ASP A 62 14.73 -4.37 -1.70
CA ASP A 62 16.15 -4.29 -1.39
C ASP A 62 16.98 -5.44 -1.96
N SER A 63 16.39 -6.57 -2.39
CA SER A 63 17.20 -7.76 -2.73
C SER A 63 18.09 -7.57 -3.97
N ILE A 64 17.60 -6.88 -5.01
CA ILE A 64 18.39 -6.58 -6.21
C ILE A 64 19.43 -5.49 -5.89
N ALA A 65 19.02 -4.44 -5.18
CA ALA A 65 19.93 -3.37 -4.78
C ALA A 65 21.06 -3.88 -3.86
N LEU A 66 20.73 -4.79 -2.94
CA LEU A 66 21.67 -5.44 -2.03
C LEU A 66 22.61 -6.37 -2.78
N THR A 67 22.10 -7.21 -3.69
CA THR A 67 22.94 -8.09 -4.52
C THR A 67 23.90 -7.28 -5.39
N MET A 68 23.40 -6.18 -5.97
CA MET A 68 24.20 -5.27 -6.79
C MET A 68 25.23 -4.51 -5.94
N GLN A 69 24.86 -4.10 -4.72
CA GLN A 69 25.78 -3.49 -3.77
C GLN A 69 26.90 -4.45 -3.39
N THR A 70 26.60 -5.71 -3.05
CA THR A 70 27.62 -6.69 -2.68
C THR A 70 28.58 -7.00 -3.83
N LEU A 71 28.06 -7.16 -5.06
CA LEU A 71 28.87 -7.45 -6.24
C LEU A 71 29.77 -6.26 -6.61
N LEU A 72 29.21 -5.04 -6.57
CA LEU A 72 29.98 -3.84 -6.88
C LEU A 72 31.03 -3.55 -5.82
N ASP A 73 30.69 -3.67 -4.53
CA ASP A 73 31.61 -3.46 -3.41
C ASP A 73 32.79 -4.44 -3.49
N GLU A 74 32.54 -5.74 -3.74
CA GLU A 74 33.59 -6.75 -3.92
C GLU A 74 34.52 -6.43 -5.11
N ALA A 75 33.96 -5.97 -6.23
CA ALA A 75 34.75 -5.61 -7.41
C ALA A 75 35.55 -4.31 -7.22
N THR A 76 34.98 -3.31 -6.53
CA THR A 76 35.57 -1.98 -6.35
C THR A 76 36.46 -1.85 -5.12
N ASP A 77 36.46 -2.84 -4.22
CA ASP A 77 37.32 -2.91 -3.04
C ASP A 77 38.81 -2.83 -3.42
N SER A 78 39.21 -3.48 -4.52
CA SER A 78 40.60 -3.47 -5.03
C SER A 78 41.09 -2.07 -5.45
N TRP A 79 40.17 -1.14 -5.73
CA TRP A 79 40.45 0.23 -6.14
C TRP A 79 40.32 1.24 -5.00
N GLY A 80 40.02 0.78 -3.77
CA GLY A 80 39.81 1.66 -2.62
C GLY A 80 38.52 2.48 -2.73
N ILE A 81 37.49 1.95 -3.39
CA ILE A 81 36.19 2.61 -3.51
C ILE A 81 35.18 1.82 -2.69
N LYS A 82 34.50 2.49 -1.76
CA LYS A 82 33.42 1.91 -0.95
C LYS A 82 32.07 2.28 -1.52
N VAL A 83 31.24 1.29 -1.83
CA VAL A 83 29.87 1.51 -2.29
C VAL A 83 28.95 1.66 -1.07
N GLU A 84 28.33 2.84 -0.91
CA GLU A 84 27.45 3.12 0.23
C GLU A 84 26.03 2.61 -0.01
N ARG A 85 25.48 2.82 -1.21
CA ARG A 85 24.17 2.30 -1.62
C ARG A 85 24.01 2.30 -3.13
N VAL A 86 23.16 1.41 -3.63
CA VAL A 86 22.73 1.36 -5.03
C VAL A 86 21.24 1.67 -5.09
N GLU A 87 20.85 2.68 -5.83
CA GLU A 87 19.44 3.03 -6.06
C GLU A 87 19.08 2.70 -7.50
N ILE A 88 18.09 1.83 -7.70
CA ILE A 88 17.47 1.62 -9.02
C ILE A 88 16.61 2.85 -9.29
N LYS A 89 16.82 3.51 -10.43
CA LYS A 89 16.12 4.74 -10.75
C LYS A 89 14.77 4.43 -11.40
N ASP A 90 14.79 3.86 -12.60
CA ASP A 90 13.60 3.48 -13.33
C ASP A 90 13.72 2.09 -13.94
N VAL A 91 12.58 1.42 -14.00
CA VAL A 91 12.38 0.17 -14.72
C VAL A 91 11.30 0.43 -15.74
N ARG A 92 11.65 0.47 -17.02
CA ARG A 92 10.69 0.79 -18.09
C ARG A 92 10.27 -0.49 -18.81
N LEU A 93 8.95 -0.67 -18.88
CA LEU A 93 8.29 -1.72 -19.63
C LEU A 93 7.90 -1.19 -21.02
N PRO A 94 7.86 -2.04 -22.06
CA PRO A 94 7.33 -1.66 -23.34
C PRO A 94 5.85 -1.25 -23.21
N LEU A 95 5.49 -0.15 -23.89
CA LEU A 95 4.18 0.50 -23.77
C LEU A 95 2.99 -0.45 -24.05
N GLN A 96 3.18 -1.40 -24.97
CA GLN A 96 2.15 -2.39 -25.29
C GLN A 96 1.83 -3.30 -24.11
N LEU A 97 2.86 -3.82 -23.42
CA LEU A 97 2.68 -4.67 -22.25
C LEU A 97 2.11 -3.89 -21.06
N GLN A 98 2.60 -2.66 -20.83
CA GLN A 98 2.09 -1.81 -19.76
C GLN A 98 0.58 -1.57 -19.90
N ARG A 99 0.10 -1.34 -21.14
CA ARG A 99 -1.32 -1.17 -21.43
C ARG A 99 -2.12 -2.47 -21.24
N ALA A 100 -1.60 -3.59 -21.73
CA ALA A 100 -2.26 -4.90 -21.58
C ALA A 100 -2.39 -5.28 -20.11
N MET A 101 -1.31 -5.14 -19.33
CA MET A 101 -1.30 -5.42 -17.90
C MET A 101 -2.21 -4.46 -17.12
N ALA A 102 -2.26 -3.18 -17.49
CA ALA A 102 -3.20 -2.24 -16.86
C ALA A 102 -4.66 -2.61 -17.14
N ALA A 103 -4.99 -3.03 -18.37
CA ALA A 103 -6.33 -3.49 -18.72
C ALA A 103 -6.70 -4.78 -17.97
N GLU A 104 -5.78 -5.73 -17.87
CA GLU A 104 -5.97 -6.97 -17.10
C GLU A 104 -6.11 -6.70 -15.59
N ALA A 105 -5.26 -5.84 -15.04
CA ALA A 105 -5.32 -5.43 -13.63
C ALA A 105 -6.65 -4.75 -13.30
N GLU A 106 -7.16 -3.89 -14.19
CA GLU A 106 -8.46 -3.27 -13.99
C GLU A 106 -9.60 -4.29 -14.06
N ALA A 107 -9.60 -5.17 -15.07
CA ALA A 107 -10.62 -6.22 -15.19
C ALA A 107 -10.65 -7.16 -13.97
N THR A 108 -9.48 -7.55 -13.47
CA THR A 108 -9.36 -8.39 -12.27
C THR A 108 -9.79 -7.64 -11.01
N ARG A 109 -9.48 -6.35 -10.90
CA ARG A 109 -9.92 -5.50 -9.78
C ARG A 109 -11.44 -5.35 -9.76
N GLU A 110 -12.06 -5.06 -10.91
CA GLU A 110 -13.51 -4.96 -11.04
C GLU A 110 -14.21 -6.30 -10.71
N ALA A 111 -13.68 -7.41 -11.23
CA ALA A 111 -14.22 -8.73 -10.93
C ALA A 111 -14.15 -9.06 -9.43
N ARG A 112 -13.01 -8.79 -8.78
CA ARG A 112 -12.85 -8.98 -7.33
C ARG A 112 -13.76 -8.07 -6.52
N ALA A 113 -13.94 -6.82 -6.93
CA ALA A 113 -14.83 -5.89 -6.27
C ALA A 113 -16.28 -6.40 -6.26
N LYS A 114 -16.75 -6.96 -7.38
CA LYS A 114 -18.09 -7.57 -7.47
C LYS A 114 -18.27 -8.76 -6.53
N VAL A 115 -17.27 -9.64 -6.43
CA VAL A 115 -17.31 -10.79 -5.50
C VAL A 115 -17.39 -10.32 -4.05
N ILE A 116 -16.54 -9.36 -3.67
CA ILE A 116 -16.53 -8.81 -2.31
C ILE A 116 -17.87 -8.13 -1.97
N ALA A 117 -18.46 -7.39 -2.93
CA ALA A 117 -19.76 -6.77 -2.73
C ALA A 117 -20.88 -7.81 -2.53
N ALA A 118 -20.93 -8.84 -3.37
CA ALA A 118 -21.93 -9.91 -3.26
C ALA A 118 -21.79 -10.69 -1.95
N GLU A 119 -20.55 -11.04 -1.55
CA GLU A 119 -20.30 -11.67 -0.25
C GLU A 119 -20.68 -10.76 0.93
N GLY A 120 -20.37 -9.46 0.82
CA GLY A 120 -20.73 -8.46 1.83
C GLY A 120 -22.25 -8.37 2.01
N GLU A 121 -22.99 -8.33 0.91
CA GLU A 121 -24.45 -8.30 0.91
C GLU A 121 -25.06 -9.58 1.50
N GLN A 122 -24.50 -10.76 1.16
CA GLN A 122 -24.95 -12.02 1.72
C GLN A 122 -24.71 -12.09 3.24
N ARG A 123 -23.53 -11.64 3.72
CA ARG A 123 -23.23 -11.57 5.16
C ARG A 123 -24.20 -10.62 5.88
N ALA A 124 -24.49 -9.46 5.30
CA ALA A 124 -25.46 -8.52 5.84
C ALA A 124 -26.88 -9.09 5.86
N SER A 125 -27.27 -9.85 4.84
CA SER A 125 -28.58 -10.50 4.78
C SER A 125 -28.75 -11.56 5.86
N ASN A 126 -27.69 -12.35 6.11
CA ASN A 126 -27.71 -13.36 7.16
C ASN A 126 -27.82 -12.73 8.56
N SER A 127 -27.07 -11.67 8.85
CA SER A 127 -27.16 -11.00 10.15
C SER A 127 -28.53 -10.33 10.35
N LEU A 128 -29.12 -9.75 9.28
CA LEU A 128 -30.48 -9.22 9.33
C LEU A 128 -31.52 -10.32 9.56
N LYS A 129 -31.36 -11.50 8.94
CA LYS A 129 -32.22 -12.65 9.15
C LYS A 129 -32.18 -13.12 10.61
N GLU A 130 -31.00 -13.24 11.20
CA GLU A 130 -30.83 -13.60 12.61
C GLU A 130 -31.48 -12.56 13.55
N ALA A 131 -31.29 -11.28 13.25
CA ALA A 131 -31.93 -10.20 14.00
C ALA A 131 -33.48 -10.27 13.89
N ALA A 132 -34.00 -10.58 12.69
CA ALA A 132 -35.43 -10.73 12.48
C ALA A 132 -36.01 -11.92 13.24
N THR A 133 -35.31 -13.07 13.28
CA THR A 133 -35.74 -14.22 14.08
C THR A 133 -35.77 -13.89 15.57
N MET A 134 -34.74 -13.20 16.09
CA MET A 134 -34.72 -12.79 17.51
C MET A 134 -35.85 -11.79 17.84
N LEU A 135 -36.21 -10.89 16.92
CA LEU A 135 -37.33 -9.96 17.11
C LEU A 135 -38.69 -10.65 17.03
N ALA A 136 -38.82 -11.72 16.24
CA ALA A 136 -40.05 -12.49 16.15
C ALA A 136 -40.34 -13.24 17.46
N ASP A 137 -39.30 -13.75 18.12
CA ASP A 137 -39.41 -14.44 19.41
C ASP A 137 -39.91 -13.52 20.53
N SER A 138 -39.60 -12.21 20.47
CA SER A 138 -40.02 -11.22 21.47
C SER A 138 -40.80 -10.04 20.84
N PRO A 139 -42.14 -10.08 20.83
CA PRO A 139 -42.96 -9.02 20.23
C PRO A 139 -42.85 -7.66 20.94
N ALA A 140 -42.38 -7.63 22.20
CA ALA A 140 -42.09 -6.38 22.92
C ALA A 140 -40.86 -5.65 22.35
N ALA A 141 -39.85 -6.38 21.86
CA ALA A 141 -38.67 -5.80 21.24
C ALA A 141 -39.02 -5.08 19.92
N LEU A 142 -39.99 -5.60 19.16
CA LEU A 142 -40.48 -4.97 17.94
C LEU A 142 -41.18 -3.63 18.22
N GLN A 143 -41.93 -3.52 19.31
CA GLN A 143 -42.54 -2.26 19.74
C GLN A 143 -41.51 -1.21 20.19
N LEU A 144 -40.48 -1.63 20.95
CA LEU A 144 -39.40 -0.73 21.36
C LEU A 144 -38.60 -0.22 20.16
N ARG A 145 -38.27 -1.10 19.22
CA ARG A 145 -37.58 -0.73 17.98
C ARG A 145 -38.42 0.21 17.13
N PHE A 146 -39.74 -0.01 17.04
CA PHE A 146 -40.67 0.91 16.38
C PHE A 146 -40.62 2.31 17.00
N LEU A 147 -40.69 2.42 18.33
CA LEU A 147 -40.57 3.70 19.03
C LEU A 147 -39.19 4.36 18.83
N GLN A 148 -38.10 3.59 18.80
CA GLN A 148 -36.77 4.12 18.48
C GLN A 148 -36.67 4.67 17.05
N THR A 149 -37.20 3.96 16.05
CA THR A 149 -37.27 4.47 14.67
C THR A 149 -38.12 5.72 14.58
N LEU A 150 -39.26 5.79 15.28
CA LEU A 150 -40.08 6.99 15.33
C LEU A 150 -39.32 8.18 15.94
N ASN A 151 -38.55 7.96 17.00
CA ASN A 151 -37.74 9.02 17.61
C ASN A 151 -36.62 9.51 16.67
N SER A 152 -35.97 8.59 15.95
CA SER A 152 -34.94 8.94 14.94
C SER A 152 -35.52 9.76 13.79
N VAL A 153 -36.70 9.37 13.28
CA VAL A 153 -37.37 10.07 12.16
C VAL A 153 -37.98 11.40 12.62
N ALA A 154 -38.50 11.49 13.85
CA ALA A 154 -39.02 12.73 14.42
C ALA A 154 -37.92 13.77 14.69
N ALA A 155 -36.68 13.33 14.92
CA ALA A 155 -35.53 14.22 15.08
C ALA A 155 -35.15 14.92 13.75
N GLU A 156 -35.40 14.27 12.60
CA GLU A 156 -35.31 14.90 11.29
C GLU A 156 -36.54 15.80 11.07
N LYS A 157 -36.39 17.11 11.37
CA LYS A 157 -37.43 18.15 11.44
C LYS A 157 -38.30 18.40 10.18
N ASN A 158 -38.30 17.50 9.20
CA ASN A 158 -38.93 17.66 7.88
C ASN A 158 -40.02 16.63 7.56
N SER A 159 -40.47 15.79 8.50
CA SER A 159 -41.46 14.75 8.20
C SER A 159 -42.74 14.85 9.05
N THR A 160 -43.90 14.77 8.39
CA THR A 160 -45.19 14.53 9.08
C THR A 160 -45.35 13.04 9.28
N ILE A 161 -45.27 12.60 10.54
CA ILE A 161 -45.33 11.17 10.88
C ILE A 161 -46.78 10.79 11.23
N ILE A 162 -47.42 10.00 10.37
CA ILE A 162 -48.75 9.43 10.62
C ILE A 162 -48.58 8.05 11.23
N VAL A 163 -48.93 7.89 12.50
CA VAL A 163 -48.87 6.59 13.19
C VAL A 163 -50.27 5.99 13.34
N ILE A 164 -50.47 4.80 12.80
CA ILE A 164 -51.73 4.06 12.87
C ILE A 164 -51.67 3.06 14.02
N PHE A 165 -52.40 3.32 15.10
CA PHE A 165 -52.53 2.40 16.24
C PHE A 165 -53.88 1.69 16.25
N LYS A 166 -53.91 0.44 16.72
CA LYS A 166 -55.17 -0.24 17.07
C LYS A 166 -55.80 0.46 18.29
N ILE A 167 -57.06 0.89 18.14
CA ILE A 167 -57.85 1.71 19.09
C ILE A 167 -57.90 1.14 20.53
N LYS A 168 -57.64 -0.17 20.72
CA LYS A 168 -57.63 -0.80 22.06
C LYS A 168 -56.52 -0.31 23.01
N ASN A 169 -55.42 0.27 22.50
CA ASN A 169 -54.27 0.73 23.33
C ASN A 169 -54.28 2.25 23.61
N PHE A 170 -55.34 2.96 23.25
CA PHE A 170 -55.38 4.43 23.24
C PHE A 170 -55.35 5.10 24.63
N LYS A 171 -55.60 4.35 25.71
CA LYS A 171 -55.63 4.93 27.08
C LYS A 171 -54.27 5.43 27.57
N PHE A 172 -53.15 5.00 26.99
CA PHE A 172 -51.81 5.30 27.50
C PHE A 172 -51.22 6.62 26.98
N PHE A 173 -51.67 7.14 25.82
CA PHE A 173 -51.01 8.23 25.11
C PHE A 173 -51.56 9.64 25.38
N LYS A 174 -52.58 9.79 26.22
CA LYS A 174 -53.21 11.10 26.51
C LYS A 174 -52.30 12.06 27.32
N PHE A 175 -51.12 11.64 27.75
CA PHE A 175 -50.26 12.42 28.67
C PHE A 175 -49.04 13.10 28.03
N LEU A 176 -48.76 12.92 26.74
CA LEU A 176 -47.51 13.39 26.14
C LEU A 176 -47.75 14.19 24.84
N ILE A 177 -48.62 15.19 24.94
CA ILE A 177 -48.68 16.32 24.00
C ILE A 177 -48.71 17.59 24.86
N PHE A 178 -47.52 17.99 25.32
CA PHE A 178 -47.11 19.37 25.63
C PHE A 178 -45.60 19.45 25.37
#